data_AF-A0A6V8PTI1-F1
#
_entry.id   AF-A0A6V8PTI1-F1
#
_cell.length_a   1.000
_cell.length_b   1.000
_cell.length_c   1.000
_cell.angle_alpha   90.00
_cell.angle_beta   90.00
_cell.angle_gamma   90.00
#
_symmetry.space_group_name_H-M   'P 1'
#
loop_
_entity.id
_entity.type
_entity.pdbx_description
1 polymer ?
#
loop_
_entity_poly.entity_id
_entity_poly.type
_entity_poly.pdbx_seq_one_letter_code
_entity_poly.pdbx_strand_id
1 'polypeptide(L)' 'EESDRWITREESVEEKLQRGLMSDTHGDLEAVEKSFHILDGCDFILHAGDVLYHGVFNPMVS' A
#
# COMPACT_ATOMS: atom_id res chain seq x y z
N GLU A 1 36.67 -1.26 36.91
CA GLU A 1 35.47 -0.47 37.22
C GLU A 1 35.21 0.44 36.04
N GLU A 2 34.24 0.09 35.20
CA GLU A 2 33.30 1.08 34.66
C GLU A 2 32.07 0.30 34.21
N SER A 3 31.01 0.56 34.94
CA SER A 3 29.70 -0.06 34.83
C SER A 3 28.96 0.64 33.69
N ASP A 4 29.01 0.08 32.49
CA ASP A 4 28.12 0.50 31.41
C ASP A 4 26.92 -0.43 31.32
N ARG A 5 26.07 -0.25 32.35
CA ARG A 5 24.64 0.04 32.21
C ARG A 5 23.99 -0.62 30.99
N TRP A 6 23.37 -1.76 31.26
CA TRP A 6 22.33 -2.33 30.42
C TRP A 6 21.23 -1.28 30.24
N ILE A 7 21.19 -0.66 29.06
CA ILE A 7 20.01 0.08 28.61
C ILE A 7 18.97 -1.00 28.32
N THR A 8 18.06 -1.24 29.26
CA THR A 8 16.83 -1.95 28.98
C THR A 8 16.06 -1.05 28.02
N ARG A 9 16.17 -1.33 26.71
CA ARG A 9 15.26 -0.78 25.71
C ARG A 9 13.86 -1.16 26.16
N GLU A 10 13.10 -0.18 26.64
CA GLU A 10 11.66 -0.32 26.78
C GLU A 10 11.12 -0.66 25.39
N GLU A 11 10.60 -1.86 25.24
CA GLU A 11 9.92 -2.30 24.03
C GLU A 11 8.67 -1.44 23.87
N SER A 12 8.77 -0.35 23.12
CA SER A 12 7.59 0.31 22.58
C SER A 12 6.92 -0.70 21.64
N VAL A 13 5.74 -1.18 22.00
CA VAL A 13 4.89 -1.95 21.09
C VAL A 13 4.35 -0.96 20.06
N GLU A 14 5.19 -0.61 19.09
CA GLU A 14 4.75 0.15 17.93
C GLU A 14 3.94 -0.82 17.06
N GLU A 15 2.63 -0.63 17.00
CA GLU A 15 1.77 -1.43 16.13
C GLU A 15 2.24 -1.26 14.68
N LYS A 16 2.71 -2.37 14.10
CA LYS A 16 3.27 -2.36 12.76
C LYS A 16 2.15 -2.22 11.73
N LEU A 17 1.94 -1.00 11.25
CA LEU A 17 1.03 -0.72 10.13
C LEU A 17 1.50 -1.41 8.83
N GLN A 18 0.62 -2.22 8.24
CA GLN A 18 0.81 -2.88 6.95
C GLN A 18 0.14 -2.07 5.84
N ARG A 19 0.92 -1.68 4.83
CA ARG A 19 0.49 -0.78 3.75
C ARG A 19 0.53 -1.52 2.42
N GLY A 20 -0.57 -1.50 1.68
CA GLY A 20 -0.65 -1.99 0.31
C GLY A 20 -0.40 -0.89 -0.71
N LEU A 21 0.17 -1.24 -1.87
CA LEU A 21 0.39 -0.32 -2.99
C LEU A 21 0.01 -1.02 -4.29
N MET A 22 -0.76 -0.34 -5.14
CA MET A 22 -1.10 -0.75 -6.50
C MET A 22 -1.15 0.46 -7.43
N SER A 23 -1.12 0.25 -8.75
CA SER A 23 -1.15 1.33 -9.76
C SER A 23 -1.58 0.77 -11.12
N ASP A 24 -1.81 1.65 -12.10
CA ASP A 24 -1.92 1.33 -13.54
C ASP A 24 -2.95 0.23 -13.82
N THR A 25 -4.08 0.27 -13.13
CA THR A 25 -5.16 -0.71 -13.30
C THR A 25 -5.92 -0.48 -14.59
N HIS A 26 -5.89 0.73 -15.13
CA HIS A 26 -6.52 1.11 -16.38
C HIS A 26 -8.00 0.68 -16.49
N GLY A 27 -8.71 0.55 -15.37
CA GLY A 27 -10.12 0.15 -15.32
C GLY A 27 -10.37 -1.35 -15.47
N ASP A 28 -9.33 -2.18 -15.38
CA ASP A 28 -9.48 -3.63 -15.35
C ASP A 28 -10.01 -4.09 -13.98
N LEU A 29 -11.33 -4.31 -13.93
CA LEU A 29 -12.02 -4.74 -12.71
C LEU A 29 -11.51 -6.08 -12.19
N GLU A 30 -11.22 -7.04 -13.07
CA GLU A 30 -10.79 -8.39 -12.67
C GLU A 30 -9.39 -8.35 -12.04
N ALA A 31 -8.49 -7.53 -12.60
CA ALA A 31 -7.16 -7.32 -12.03
C ALA A 31 -7.20 -6.61 -10.67
N VAL A 32 -8.10 -5.62 -10.52
CA VAL A 32 -8.32 -4.91 -9.25
C VAL A 32 -8.83 -5.86 -8.17
N GLU A 33 -9.84 -6.68 -8.47
CA GLU A 33 -10.40 -7.66 -7.52
C GLU A 33 -9.34 -8.66 -7.04
N LYS A 34 -8.52 -9.19 -7.95
CA LYS A 34 -7.38 -10.07 -7.58
C LYS A 34 -6.37 -9.35 -6.70
N SER A 35 -6.10 -8.08 -6.99
CA SER A 35 -5.17 -7.26 -6.20
C SER A 35 -5.68 -7.04 -4.78
N PHE A 36 -6.99 -6.81 -4.60
CA PHE A 36 -7.60 -6.71 -3.27
C PHE A 36 -7.49 -8.00 -2.46
N HIS A 37 -7.63 -9.16 -3.09
CA HIS A 37 -7.39 -10.44 -2.40
C HIS A 37 -5.94 -10.63 -1.97
N ILE A 38 -4.96 -10.14 -2.75
CA ILE A 38 -3.53 -10.22 -2.41
C ILE A 38 -3.17 -9.23 -1.28
N LEU A 39 -3.76 -8.04 -1.33
CA LEU A 39 -3.51 -6.96 -0.38
C LEU A 39 -4.38 -7.05 0.88
N ASP A 40 -5.11 -8.16 1.05
CA ASP A 40 -5.91 -8.43 2.23
C ASP A 40 -5.04 -8.38 3.50
N GLY A 41 -5.58 -7.81 4.57
CA GLY A 41 -4.86 -7.56 5.82
C GLY A 41 -3.94 -6.33 5.82
N CYS A 42 -3.88 -5.53 4.75
CA CYS A 42 -3.31 -4.19 4.83
C CYS A 42 -4.29 -3.25 5.55
N ASP A 43 -3.78 -2.40 6.44
CA ASP A 43 -4.57 -1.35 7.11
C ASP A 43 -5.07 -0.31 6.11
N PHE A 44 -4.29 -0.09 5.05
CA PHE A 44 -4.68 0.76 3.93
C PHE A 44 -3.97 0.34 2.65
N ILE A 45 -4.65 0.57 1.53
CA ILE A 45 -4.11 0.36 0.17
C ILE A 45 -4.04 1.72 -0.51
N LEU A 46 -2.86 2.06 -1.04
CA LEU A 46 -2.65 3.24 -1.86
C LEU A 46 -2.70 2.84 -3.34
N HIS A 47 -3.49 3.55 -4.14
CA HIS A 47 -3.49 3.41 -5.60
C HIS A 47 -2.74 4.61 -6.22
N ALA A 48 -1.63 4.36 -6.92
CA ALA A 48 -0.66 5.41 -7.27
C ALA A 48 -0.98 6.20 -8.57
N GLY A 49 -1.93 5.76 -9.38
CA GLY A 49 -2.34 6.49 -10.58
C GLY A 49 -2.98 5.56 -11.61
N ASP A 50 -3.39 6.12 -12.74
CA ASP A 50 -3.88 5.38 -13.91
C ASP A 50 -4.98 4.35 -13.59
N VAL A 51 -5.94 4.79 -12.77
CA VAL A 51 -7.08 3.96 -12.32
C VAL A 51 -7.99 3.59 -13.49
N LEU A 52 -8.12 4.45 -14.51
CA LEU A 52 -8.95 4.23 -15.69
C LEU A 52 -8.10 4.42 -16.95
N TYR A 53 -8.32 3.57 -17.96
CA TYR A 53 -7.61 3.57 -19.26
C TYR A 53 -7.53 4.98 -19.87
N HIS A 54 -8.64 5.70 -19.76
CA HIS A 54 -8.80 7.09 -20.16
C HIS A 54 -9.58 7.81 -19.07
N GLY A 55 -8.95 8.75 -18.38
CA GLY A 55 -9.70 9.73 -17.62
C GLY A 55 -10.63 10.52 -18.54
N VAL A 56 -11.64 11.19 -18.00
CA VAL A 56 -12.59 12.05 -18.75
C VAL A 56 -11.87 13.09 -19.63
N PHE A 57 -10.59 13.38 -19.33
CA PHE A 57 -9.73 14.34 -20.00
C PHE A 57 -8.73 13.74 -21.00
N ASN A 58 -8.74 12.43 -21.24
CA ASN A 58 -7.88 11.77 -22.24
C ASN A 58 -8.68 10.81 -23.15
N PRO A 59 -9.66 11.31 -23.94
CA PRO A 59 -10.48 10.43 -24.78
C PRO A 59 -9.64 9.76 -25.88
N MET A 60 -9.85 8.45 -26.08
CA MET A 60 -9.36 7.78 -27.30
C MET A 60 -10.13 8.31 -28.49
N VAL A 61 -9.45 9.09 -29.32
CA VAL A 61 -9.91 9.41 -30.67
C VAL A 61 -9.50 8.26 -31.57
N SER A 62 -10.47 7.40 -31.92
CA SER A 62 -10.34 6.45 -33.03
C SER A 62 -10.63 7.15 -34.35
#